data_AF-A0A1F7ASU4-F1
#
_entry.id   AF-A0A1F7ASU4-F1
#
_cell.length_a   1.000
_cell.length_b   1.000
_cell.length_c   1.000
_cell.angle_alpha   90.00
_cell.angle_beta   90.00
_cell.angle_gamma   90.00
#
_symmetry.space_group_name_H-M   'P 1'
#
loop_
_entity.id
_entity.type
_entity.pdbx_description
1 polymer ?
#
loop_
_entity_poly.entity_id
_entity_poly.type
_entity_poly.pdbx_seq_one_letter_code
_entity_poly.pdbx_strand_id
1 'polypeptide(L)'
;MIRNIFASIILLFILLITPLLSMLCAAFETYLNPDFYQKEEVLEETYDAAISYGSAILQTYIAQSGNPDLFTENEIKEQLEKLITLETFSDINKDLFSQISQSPLPDQIIVDLTKIKETLPEAIREVANEYVEKLEPCTEEELMNISTGIQTVPTCIPEGISKEEITNSIAGIESSDTYKNIPPQLSFDLSTLPAQPKMLIEFMIQKNNLIRAILIALFVIPTLLMGLIIFKPFKSVLRWIGNAFFWGGLPLLFMNMTIDGTVKVVTTNIAAQNPNIDLTQYEQTTQFITTIIKFLTGNMVFHGIVMVSIGVALFILSLLISRKNDDIK
;
A
#
# COMPACT_ATOMS: atom_id res chain seq x y z
N MET A 1 -3.75 -35.39 -36.46
CA MET A 1 -3.75 -35.63 -34.99
C MET A 1 -2.66 -34.82 -34.29
N ILE A 2 -1.38 -35.00 -34.63
CA ILE A 2 -0.22 -34.30 -34.02
C ILE A 2 -0.40 -32.77 -33.96
N ARG A 3 -0.78 -32.10 -35.06
CA ARG A 3 -1.01 -30.64 -35.10
C ARG A 3 -2.05 -30.16 -34.08
N ASN A 4 -3.13 -30.90 -33.88
CA ASN A 4 -4.17 -30.52 -32.92
C ASN A 4 -3.67 -30.66 -31.47
N ILE A 5 -2.83 -31.67 -31.20
CA ILE A 5 -2.18 -31.85 -29.90
C ILE A 5 -1.25 -30.66 -29.61
N PHE A 6 -0.39 -30.28 -30.56
CA PHE A 6 0.48 -29.11 -30.41
C PHE A 6 -0.30 -27.81 -30.19
N ALA A 7 -1.37 -27.58 -30.95
CA ALA A 7 -2.21 -26.40 -30.79
C ALA A 7 -2.87 -26.35 -29.39
N SER A 8 -3.33 -27.49 -28.89
CA SER A 8 -3.89 -27.58 -27.53
C SER A 8 -2.84 -27.35 -26.44
N ILE A 9 -1.61 -27.86 -26.61
CA ILE A 9 -0.50 -27.63 -25.68
C ILE A 9 -0.13 -26.15 -25.64
N ILE A 10 0.02 -25.51 -26.81
CA ILE A 10 0.32 -24.07 -26.91
C ILE A 10 -0.79 -23.25 -26.26
N LEU A 11 -2.06 -23.59 -26.50
CA LEU A 11 -3.17 -22.92 -25.83
C LEU A 11 -3.11 -23.08 -24.31
N LEU A 12 -2.89 -24.30 -23.81
CA LEU A 12 -2.79 -24.55 -22.37
C LEU A 12 -1.64 -23.73 -21.76
N PHE A 13 -0.51 -23.68 -22.46
CA PHE A 13 0.63 -22.85 -22.08
C PHE A 13 0.26 -21.38 -22.01
N ILE A 14 -0.41 -20.83 -23.03
CA ILE A 14 -0.92 -19.45 -23.02
C ILE A 14 -1.89 -19.24 -21.85
N LEU A 15 -2.86 -20.13 -21.64
CA LEU A 15 -3.83 -20.03 -20.54
C LEU A 15 -3.17 -19.97 -19.16
N LEU A 16 -2.07 -20.68 -18.96
CA LEU A 16 -1.33 -20.70 -17.69
C LEU A 16 -0.40 -19.49 -17.53
N ILE A 17 0.30 -19.11 -18.60
CA ILE A 17 1.32 -18.05 -18.55
C ILE A 17 0.72 -16.67 -18.60
N THR A 18 -0.39 -16.49 -19.30
CA THR A 18 -1.04 -15.20 -19.43
C THR A 18 -1.40 -14.55 -18.09
N PRO A 19 -2.13 -15.22 -17.16
CA PRO A 19 -2.40 -14.61 -15.86
C PRO A 19 -1.11 -14.33 -15.09
N LEU A 20 -0.10 -15.22 -15.15
CA LEU A 20 1.20 -15.01 -14.51
C LEU A 20 1.92 -13.77 -15.06
N LEU A 21 1.99 -13.62 -16.38
CA LEU A 21 2.61 -12.46 -17.02
C LEU A 21 1.84 -11.19 -16.72
N SER A 22 0.51 -11.22 -16.71
CA SER A 22 -0.31 -10.07 -16.35
C SER A 22 -0.15 -9.66 -14.89
N MET A 23 0.02 -10.61 -13.97
CA MET A 23 0.36 -10.36 -12.57
C MET A 23 1.74 -9.71 -12.44
N LEU A 24 2.74 -10.25 -13.15
CA LEU A 24 4.09 -9.67 -13.19
C LEU A 24 4.04 -8.25 -13.77
N CYS A 25 3.35 -8.03 -14.89
CA CYS A 25 3.16 -6.70 -15.47
C CYS A 25 2.49 -5.74 -14.48
N ALA A 26 1.45 -6.18 -13.76
CA ALA A 26 0.80 -5.35 -12.75
C ALA A 26 1.79 -4.96 -11.63
N ALA A 27 2.63 -5.89 -11.15
CA ALA A 27 3.67 -5.60 -10.16
C ALA A 27 4.74 -4.63 -10.70
N PHE A 28 5.11 -4.75 -11.97
CA PHE A 28 6.02 -3.84 -12.64
C PHE A 28 5.43 -2.45 -12.91
N GLU A 29 4.10 -2.34 -13.01
CA GLU A 29 3.40 -1.07 -13.17
C GLU A 29 3.07 -0.39 -11.84
N THR A 30 3.08 -1.14 -10.73
CA THR A 30 2.89 -0.62 -9.37
C THR A 30 4.20 -0.60 -8.57
N TYR A 31 4.49 -1.66 -7.81
CA TYR A 31 5.52 -1.67 -6.78
C TYR A 31 6.94 -1.47 -7.28
N LEU A 32 7.22 -1.91 -8.51
CA LEU A 32 8.55 -1.79 -9.11
C LEU A 32 8.66 -0.55 -10.02
N ASN A 33 7.62 0.29 -10.05
CA ASN A 33 7.61 1.53 -10.80
C ASN A 33 7.64 2.75 -9.87
N PRO A 34 8.77 3.45 -9.76
CA PRO A 34 8.86 4.68 -8.96
C PRO A 34 7.83 5.75 -9.35
N ASP A 35 7.52 5.86 -10.65
CA ASP A 35 6.54 6.83 -11.15
C ASP A 35 5.12 6.53 -10.68
N PHE A 36 4.82 5.28 -10.30
CA PHE A 36 3.51 4.90 -9.77
C PHE A 36 3.20 5.64 -8.47
N TYR A 37 4.20 5.78 -7.60
CA TYR A 37 4.08 6.42 -6.29
C TYR A 37 4.05 7.96 -6.36
N GLN A 38 4.22 8.52 -7.56
CA GLN A 38 4.08 9.96 -7.79
C GLN A 38 2.70 10.35 -8.34
N LYS A 39 1.83 9.36 -8.62
CA LYS A 39 0.46 9.62 -9.06
C LYS A 39 -0.34 10.19 -7.91
N GLU A 40 -1.10 11.26 -8.19
CA GLU A 40 -1.94 11.97 -7.21
C GLU A 40 -2.87 11.02 -6.44
N GLU A 41 -3.63 10.19 -7.13
CA GLU A 41 -4.53 9.20 -6.52
C GLU A 41 -3.80 8.24 -5.56
N VAL A 42 -2.58 7.81 -5.92
CA VAL A 42 -1.76 6.90 -5.09
C VAL A 42 -1.22 7.64 -3.88
N LEU A 43 -0.75 8.88 -4.06
CA LEU A 43 -0.26 9.73 -2.98
C LEU A 43 -1.35 10.04 -1.96
N GLU A 44 -2.56 10.39 -2.41
CA GLU A 44 -3.70 10.66 -1.53
C GLU A 44 -4.10 9.41 -0.74
N GLU A 45 -4.28 8.26 -1.41
CA GLU A 45 -4.71 7.03 -0.74
C GLU A 45 -3.62 6.49 0.21
N THR A 46 -2.34 6.61 -0.14
CA THR A 46 -1.23 6.24 0.78
C THR A 46 -1.09 7.20 1.94
N TYR A 47 -1.30 8.49 1.73
CA TYR A 47 -1.32 9.51 2.78
C TYR A 47 -2.44 9.23 3.78
N ASP A 48 -3.68 9.09 3.31
CA ASP A 48 -4.84 8.81 4.16
C ASP A 48 -4.64 7.53 4.98
N ALA A 49 -4.09 6.49 4.35
CA ALA A 49 -3.77 5.23 5.03
C ALA A 49 -2.66 5.40 6.08
N ALA A 50 -1.63 6.18 5.79
CA ALA A 50 -0.53 6.43 6.71
C ALA A 50 -0.99 7.27 7.92
N ILE A 51 -1.74 8.35 7.69
CA ILE A 51 -2.31 9.18 8.76
C ILE A 51 -3.27 8.35 9.61
N SER A 52 -4.19 7.60 9.00
CA SER A 52 -5.15 6.78 9.75
C SER A 52 -4.45 5.67 10.56
N TYR A 53 -3.39 5.06 10.01
CA TYR A 53 -2.57 4.11 10.75
C TYR A 53 -1.84 4.77 11.93
N GLY A 54 -1.25 5.94 11.70
CA GLY A 54 -0.57 6.73 12.73
C GLY A 54 -1.50 7.17 13.85
N SER A 55 -2.69 7.66 13.53
CA SER A 55 -3.68 8.10 14.52
C SER A 55 -4.13 6.95 15.40
N ALA A 56 -4.38 5.80 14.79
CA ALA A 56 -4.86 4.62 15.47
C ALA A 56 -3.79 4.02 16.42
N ILE A 57 -2.50 4.04 16.02
CA ILE A 57 -1.38 3.68 16.92
C ILE A 57 -1.27 4.65 18.09
N LEU A 58 -1.31 5.96 17.82
CA LEU A 58 -1.21 6.98 18.87
C LEU A 58 -2.36 6.86 19.87
N GLN A 59 -3.58 6.59 19.39
CA GLN A 59 -4.73 6.34 20.26
C GLN A 59 -4.48 5.14 21.17
N THR A 60 -3.92 4.04 20.65
CA THR A 60 -3.56 2.87 21.47
C THR A 60 -2.55 3.24 22.55
N TYR A 61 -1.52 4.03 22.24
CA TYR A 61 -0.56 4.50 23.24
C TYR A 61 -1.20 5.42 24.30
N ILE A 62 -2.09 6.31 23.90
CA ILE A 62 -2.83 7.19 24.83
C ILE A 62 -3.73 6.36 25.75
N ALA A 63 -4.45 5.38 25.21
CA ALA A 63 -5.29 4.47 26.00
C ALA A 63 -4.47 3.67 27.02
N GLN A 64 -3.28 3.18 26.62
CA GLN A 64 -2.37 2.47 27.52
C GLN A 64 -1.77 3.37 28.62
N SER A 65 -1.72 4.69 28.39
CA SER A 65 -1.23 5.66 29.39
C SER A 65 -2.22 5.94 30.53
N GLY A 66 -3.42 5.35 30.49
CA GLY A 66 -4.42 5.41 31.56
C GLY A 66 -5.58 6.38 31.31
N ASN A 67 -5.64 7.04 30.16
CA ASN A 67 -6.73 7.95 29.78
C ASN A 67 -7.22 7.69 28.35
N PRO A 68 -8.04 6.65 28.11
CA PRO A 68 -8.50 6.28 26.77
C PRO A 68 -9.42 7.32 26.12
N ASP A 69 -10.11 8.13 26.90
CA ASP A 69 -11.10 9.10 26.41
C ASP A 69 -10.51 10.51 26.19
N LEU A 70 -9.18 10.66 26.28
CA LEU A 70 -8.50 11.94 26.18
C LEU A 70 -8.69 12.60 24.80
N PHE A 71 -8.53 11.77 23.77
CA PHE A 71 -8.65 12.13 22.37
C PHE A 71 -9.29 10.99 21.61
N THR A 72 -10.25 11.35 20.76
CA THR A 72 -10.78 10.42 19.77
C THR A 72 -9.76 10.20 18.66
N GLU A 73 -9.85 9.06 17.97
CA GLU A 73 -9.00 8.76 16.80
C GLU A 73 -9.05 9.87 15.76
N ASN A 74 -10.24 10.45 15.52
CA ASN A 74 -10.44 11.54 14.56
C ASN A 74 -9.73 12.83 14.99
N GLU A 75 -9.76 13.19 16.27
CA GLU A 75 -9.02 14.34 16.77
C GLU A 75 -7.51 14.15 16.60
N ILE A 76 -6.99 12.95 16.91
CA ILE A 76 -5.57 12.64 16.67
C ILE A 76 -5.25 12.70 15.17
N LYS A 77 -6.15 12.19 14.33
CA LYS A 77 -6.02 12.23 12.87
C LYS A 77 -5.92 13.67 12.35
N GLU A 78 -6.83 14.56 12.75
CA GLU A 78 -6.81 15.97 12.35
C GLU A 78 -5.49 16.66 12.75
N GLN A 79 -4.96 16.33 13.94
CA GLN A 79 -3.70 16.89 14.42
C GLN A 79 -2.48 16.33 13.66
N LEU A 80 -2.50 15.05 13.29
CA LEU A 80 -1.49 14.47 12.42
C LEU A 80 -1.52 15.07 11.01
N GLU A 81 -2.69 15.37 10.45
CA GLU A 81 -2.82 16.01 9.12
C GLU A 81 -2.27 17.45 9.10
N LYS A 82 -2.40 18.17 10.22
CA LYS A 82 -1.74 19.48 10.40
C LYS A 82 -0.22 19.35 10.47
N LEU A 83 0.27 18.33 11.19
CA LEU A 83 1.71 18.10 11.38
C LEU A 83 2.40 17.62 10.11
N ILE A 84 1.80 16.62 9.46
CA ILE A 84 2.30 15.96 8.25
C ILE A 84 1.29 16.27 7.17
N THR A 85 1.49 17.39 6.47
CA THR A 85 0.63 17.74 5.34
C THR A 85 0.84 16.79 4.16
N LEU A 86 -0.17 16.65 3.29
CA LEU A 86 -0.05 15.90 2.04
C LEU A 86 1.16 16.36 1.19
N GLU A 87 1.46 17.66 1.19
CA GLU A 87 2.64 18.22 0.52
C GLU A 87 3.94 17.67 1.13
N THR A 88 4.07 17.72 2.46
CA THR A 88 5.25 17.21 3.18
C THR A 88 5.42 15.70 2.95
N PHE A 89 4.31 14.96 2.98
CA PHE A 89 4.30 13.53 2.66
C PHE A 89 4.69 13.27 1.20
N SER A 90 4.20 14.07 0.25
CA SER A 90 4.56 13.97 -1.17
C SER A 90 6.05 14.21 -1.39
N ASP A 91 6.63 15.22 -0.74
CA ASP A 91 8.05 15.55 -0.85
C ASP A 91 8.93 14.43 -0.29
N ILE A 92 8.56 13.88 0.87
CA ILE A 92 9.24 12.71 1.46
C ILE A 92 9.19 11.51 0.52
N ASN A 93 8.01 11.21 -0.06
CA ASN A 93 7.88 10.10 -1.00
C ASN A 93 8.68 10.34 -2.28
N LYS A 94 8.63 11.53 -2.86
CA LYS A 94 9.41 11.87 -4.06
C LYS A 94 10.90 11.71 -3.82
N ASP A 95 11.41 12.21 -2.70
CA ASP A 95 12.82 12.06 -2.34
C ASP A 95 13.19 10.58 -2.18
N LEU A 96 12.43 9.84 -1.37
CA LEU A 96 12.61 8.39 -1.16
C LEU A 96 12.67 7.61 -2.49
N PHE A 97 11.67 7.80 -3.35
CA PHE A 97 11.61 7.09 -4.64
C PHE A 97 12.65 7.60 -5.63
N SER A 98 13.06 8.87 -5.58
CA SER A 98 14.16 9.38 -6.39
C SER A 98 15.48 8.69 -6.06
N GLN A 99 15.75 8.44 -4.78
CA GLN A 99 16.93 7.73 -4.30
C GLN A 99 16.90 6.25 -4.70
N ILE A 100 15.76 5.59 -4.53
CA ILE A 100 15.54 4.19 -4.96
C ILE A 100 15.70 4.01 -6.47
N SER A 101 15.45 5.05 -7.26
CA SER A 101 15.55 5.04 -8.73
C SER A 101 16.96 5.29 -9.27
N GLN A 102 17.94 5.60 -8.42
CA GLN A 102 19.29 5.93 -8.89
C GLN A 102 20.01 4.71 -9.49
N SER A 103 20.94 4.98 -10.40
CA SER A 103 21.80 3.97 -11.02
C SER A 103 23.28 4.37 -10.88
N PRO A 104 24.07 3.67 -10.05
CA PRO A 104 23.71 2.51 -9.24
C PRO A 104 22.75 2.84 -8.06
N LEU A 105 22.09 1.82 -7.49
CA LEU A 105 21.30 1.98 -6.26
C LEU A 105 22.24 2.47 -5.14
N PRO A 106 21.87 3.53 -4.38
CA PRO A 106 22.76 4.09 -3.38
C PRO A 106 23.01 3.09 -2.25
N ASP A 107 24.12 3.27 -1.53
CA ASP A 107 24.41 2.44 -0.35
C ASP A 107 23.53 2.80 0.85
N GLN A 108 22.99 4.02 0.89
CA GLN A 108 22.08 4.48 1.92
C GLN A 108 20.90 5.22 1.30
N ILE A 109 19.71 4.96 1.83
CA ILE A 109 18.52 5.78 1.58
C ILE A 109 18.33 6.66 2.81
N ILE A 110 18.26 7.97 2.60
CA ILE A 110 18.09 8.96 3.66
C ILE A 110 16.69 9.56 3.53
N VAL A 111 15.86 9.38 4.54
CA VAL A 111 14.55 10.02 4.63
C VAL A 111 14.67 11.24 5.53
N ASP A 112 14.47 12.43 4.96
CA ASP A 112 14.51 13.69 5.70
C ASP A 112 13.21 13.88 6.50
N LEU A 113 13.34 13.91 7.83
CA LEU A 113 12.25 14.17 8.77
C LEU A 113 12.37 15.56 9.41
N THR A 114 13.30 16.40 8.96
CA THR A 114 13.60 17.70 9.58
C THR A 114 12.34 18.55 9.68
N LYS A 115 11.56 18.66 8.61
CA LYS A 115 10.30 19.43 8.61
C LYS A 115 9.31 18.92 9.65
N ILE A 116 9.13 17.60 9.76
CA ILE A 116 8.24 16.98 10.77
C ILE A 116 8.77 17.23 12.18
N LYS A 117 10.09 17.10 12.38
CA LYS A 117 10.73 17.33 13.68
C LYS A 117 10.62 18.80 14.12
N GLU A 118 10.75 19.74 13.19
CA GLU A 118 10.63 21.18 13.45
C GLU A 118 9.19 21.61 13.74
N THR A 119 8.19 20.98 13.13
CA THR A 119 6.77 21.28 13.37
C THR A 119 6.20 20.56 14.59
N LEU A 120 6.85 19.49 15.07
CA LEU A 120 6.38 18.68 16.19
C LEU A 120 6.12 19.47 17.49
N PRO A 121 7.01 20.38 17.96
CA PRO A 121 6.75 21.14 19.19
C PRO A 121 5.50 22.02 19.11
N GLU A 122 5.28 22.67 17.97
CA GLU A 122 4.11 23.50 17.73
C GLU A 122 2.83 22.66 17.72
N ALA A 123 2.84 21.52 17.03
CA ALA A 123 1.72 20.59 17.01
C ALA A 123 1.41 20.04 18.41
N ILE A 124 2.41 19.64 19.19
CA ILE A 124 2.19 19.17 20.57
C ILE A 124 1.64 20.29 21.44
N ARG A 125 2.09 21.54 21.25
CA ARG A 125 1.53 22.69 21.97
C ARG A 125 0.05 22.92 21.61
N GLU A 126 -0.32 22.80 20.34
CA GLU A 126 -1.72 22.92 19.90
C GLU A 126 -2.60 21.82 20.53
N VAL A 127 -2.15 20.56 20.47
CA VAL A 127 -2.82 19.42 21.11
C VAL A 127 -2.91 19.60 22.63
N ALA A 128 -1.84 20.07 23.27
CA ALA A 128 -1.83 20.34 24.71
C ALA A 128 -2.80 21.46 25.10
N ASN A 129 -2.91 22.52 24.29
CA ASN A 129 -3.90 23.58 24.51
C ASN A 129 -5.33 23.03 24.42
N GLU A 130 -5.64 22.29 23.35
CA GLU A 130 -6.96 21.67 23.17
C GLU A 130 -7.29 20.71 24.32
N TYR A 131 -6.29 19.96 24.80
CA TYR A 131 -6.42 19.08 25.94
C TYR A 131 -6.76 19.85 27.22
N VAL A 132 -5.95 20.84 27.57
CA VAL A 132 -6.09 21.60 28.81
C VAL A 132 -7.38 22.42 28.81
N GLU A 133 -7.88 22.83 27.64
CA GLU A 133 -9.19 23.47 27.52
C GLU A 133 -10.36 22.55 27.93
N LYS A 134 -10.23 21.23 27.71
CA LYS A 134 -11.23 20.23 28.10
C LYS A 134 -11.16 19.82 29.57
N LEU A 135 -10.10 20.18 30.29
CA LEU A 135 -9.93 19.79 31.70
C LEU A 135 -10.80 20.62 32.63
N GLU A 136 -11.49 19.94 33.53
CA GLU A 136 -12.22 20.57 34.64
C GLU A 136 -11.30 20.83 35.84
N PRO A 137 -11.64 21.79 36.73
CA PRO A 137 -10.93 21.95 38.00
C PRO A 137 -10.98 20.66 38.83
N CYS A 138 -9.86 20.28 39.45
CA CYS A 138 -9.79 19.08 40.28
C CYS A 138 -10.72 19.17 41.50
N THR A 139 -11.37 18.06 41.83
CA THR A 139 -12.07 17.89 43.11
C THR A 139 -11.08 17.63 44.26
N GLU A 140 -11.51 17.85 45.50
CA GLU A 140 -10.67 17.57 46.69
C GLU A 140 -10.21 16.10 46.77
N GLU A 141 -11.01 15.17 46.25
CA GLU A 141 -10.72 13.73 46.24
C GLU A 141 -9.63 13.38 45.20
N GLU A 142 -9.64 14.03 44.04
CA GLU A 142 -8.63 13.87 42.99
C GLU A 142 -7.27 14.48 43.39
N LEU A 143 -7.29 15.63 44.07
CA LEU A 143 -6.08 16.25 44.61
C LEU A 143 -5.35 15.33 45.62
N MET A 144 -6.10 14.55 46.41
CA MET A 144 -5.50 13.56 47.31
C MET A 144 -4.83 12.41 46.56
N ASN A 145 -5.37 11.99 45.42
CA ASN A 145 -4.81 10.91 44.60
C ASN A 145 -3.57 11.34 43.80
N ILE A 146 -3.49 12.59 43.34
CA ILE A 146 -2.33 13.15 42.62
C ILE A 146 -1.04 13.10 43.48
N SER A 147 -1.17 13.28 44.80
CA SER A 147 -0.04 13.26 45.74
C SER A 147 0.68 11.90 45.86
N THR A 148 0.08 10.82 45.34
CA THR A 148 0.64 9.46 45.40
C THR A 148 1.53 9.07 44.20
N GLY A 149 1.66 9.94 43.19
CA GLY A 149 2.82 9.97 42.31
C GLY A 149 2.84 9.05 41.08
N ILE A 150 1.70 8.68 40.47
CA ILE A 150 1.69 7.77 39.30
C ILE A 150 0.74 8.22 38.16
N GLN A 151 0.65 9.51 37.86
CA GLN A 151 0.03 9.93 36.59
C GLN A 151 0.89 10.97 35.88
N THR A 152 1.38 10.59 34.70
CA THR A 152 2.19 11.44 33.81
C THR A 152 1.35 12.43 33.00
N VAL A 153 0.02 12.27 32.98
CA VAL A 153 -0.92 13.12 32.24
C VAL A 153 -1.99 13.64 33.22
N PRO A 154 -2.13 14.96 33.43
CA PRO A 154 -3.02 15.52 34.44
C PRO A 154 -4.49 15.47 34.02
N THR A 155 -5.34 14.70 34.71
CA THR A 155 -6.76 14.53 34.38
C THR A 155 -7.68 15.69 34.78
N CYS A 156 -7.17 16.67 35.52
CA CYS A 156 -7.90 17.84 35.99
C CYS A 156 -6.91 18.99 36.27
N ILE A 157 -7.42 20.20 36.48
CA ILE A 157 -6.62 21.41 36.77
C ILE A 157 -6.54 21.63 38.29
N PRO A 158 -5.37 21.52 38.93
CA PRO A 158 -5.22 21.80 40.36
C PRO A 158 -5.45 23.27 40.69
N GLU A 159 -5.94 23.55 41.90
CA GLU A 159 -6.15 24.91 42.35
C GLU A 159 -4.84 25.71 42.36
N GLY A 160 -4.86 26.90 41.78
CA GLY A 160 -3.70 27.80 41.71
C GLY A 160 -2.72 27.53 40.56
N ILE A 161 -2.92 26.49 39.75
CA ILE A 161 -2.14 26.25 38.52
C ILE A 161 -2.92 26.79 37.31
N SER A 162 -2.25 27.58 36.47
CA SER A 162 -2.85 28.09 35.24
C SER A 162 -2.87 27.03 34.13
N LYS A 163 -3.85 27.12 33.23
CA LYS A 163 -3.91 26.32 32.00
C LYS A 163 -2.62 26.42 31.18
N GLU A 164 -2.02 27.61 31.14
CA GLU A 164 -0.78 27.87 30.42
C GLU A 164 0.44 27.15 31.05
N GLU A 165 0.52 27.06 32.37
CA GLU A 165 1.57 26.27 33.05
C GLU A 165 1.47 24.78 32.74
N ILE A 166 0.25 24.23 32.72
CA ILE A 166 0.02 22.82 32.36
C ILE A 166 0.39 22.58 30.89
N THR A 167 -0.05 23.48 30.00
CA THR A 167 0.29 23.42 28.58
C THR A 167 1.79 23.45 28.37
N ASN A 168 2.52 24.37 29.02
CA ASN A 168 3.96 24.47 28.89
C ASN A 168 4.69 23.23 29.48
N SER A 169 4.12 22.58 30.49
CA SER A 169 4.65 21.33 31.04
C SER A 169 4.51 20.17 30.04
N ILE A 170 3.35 20.04 29.39
CA ILE A 170 3.10 19.00 28.36
C ILE A 170 3.88 19.28 27.08
N ALA A 171 3.82 20.53 26.60
CA ALA A 171 4.45 20.99 25.37
C ALA A 171 5.95 21.24 25.49
N GLY A 172 6.51 21.15 26.71
CA GLY A 172 7.95 21.26 26.99
C GLY A 172 8.80 20.13 26.39
N ILE A 173 8.31 19.44 25.37
CA ILE A 173 8.97 18.31 24.71
C ILE A 173 10.35 18.68 24.18
N GLU A 174 10.59 19.93 23.80
CA GLU A 174 11.89 20.38 23.29
C GLU A 174 13.01 20.15 24.31
N SER A 175 12.65 20.23 25.59
CA SER A 175 13.55 19.94 26.70
C SER A 175 13.69 18.44 26.99
N SER A 176 12.73 17.62 26.53
CA SER A 176 12.73 16.17 26.74
C SER A 176 13.84 15.47 25.98
N ASP A 177 14.43 14.46 26.60
CA ASP A 177 15.41 13.60 25.93
C ASP A 177 14.78 12.85 24.75
N THR A 178 13.48 12.55 24.81
CA THR A 178 12.72 11.91 23.73
C THR A 178 12.76 12.73 22.44
N TYR A 179 12.44 14.04 22.50
CA TYR A 179 12.49 14.91 21.31
C TYR A 179 13.89 15.04 20.74
N LYS A 180 14.90 15.19 21.61
CA LYS A 180 16.31 15.28 21.21
C LYS A 180 16.78 14.01 20.49
N ASN A 181 16.26 12.85 20.90
CA ASN A 181 16.56 11.56 20.32
C ASN A 181 15.84 11.26 19.00
N ILE A 182 14.82 12.05 18.61
CA ILE A 182 14.22 11.94 17.27
C ILE A 182 15.27 12.40 16.25
N PRO A 183 15.78 11.54 15.37
CA PRO A 183 16.78 11.95 14.41
C PRO A 183 16.13 12.85 13.34
N PRO A 184 16.81 13.90 12.86
CA PRO A 184 16.30 14.72 11.75
C PRO A 184 16.25 13.94 10.43
N GLN A 185 16.99 12.83 10.34
CA GLN A 185 17.06 11.99 9.15
C GLN A 185 17.04 10.52 9.56
N LEU A 186 16.28 9.69 8.86
CA LEU A 186 16.38 8.24 8.97
C LEU A 186 17.25 7.72 7.84
N SER A 187 18.36 7.05 8.17
CA SER A 187 19.21 6.38 7.19
C SER A 187 18.94 4.88 7.19
N PHE A 188 18.64 4.34 6.02
CA PHE A 188 18.50 2.92 5.76
C PHE A 188 19.73 2.45 4.99
N ASP A 189 20.57 1.67 5.66
CA ASP A 189 21.79 1.14 5.08
C ASP A 189 21.51 -0.08 4.17
N LEU A 190 21.50 0.16 2.87
CA LEU A 190 21.32 -0.87 1.84
C LEU A 190 22.59 -1.70 1.61
N SER A 191 23.75 -1.29 2.14
CA SER A 191 24.97 -2.11 2.09
C SER A 191 24.85 -3.38 2.95
N THR A 192 23.94 -3.37 3.93
CA THR A 192 23.61 -4.55 4.74
C THR A 192 22.82 -5.61 3.96
N LEU A 193 22.20 -5.23 2.83
CA LEU A 193 21.48 -6.19 1.99
C LEU A 193 22.48 -7.12 1.29
N PRO A 194 22.20 -8.43 1.24
CA PRO A 194 23.02 -9.34 0.47
C PRO A 194 23.08 -8.91 -1.01
N ALA A 195 24.24 -9.10 -1.65
CA ALA A 195 24.51 -8.60 -3.01
C ALA A 195 23.47 -9.09 -4.06
N GLN A 196 22.92 -10.29 -3.87
CA GLN A 196 21.91 -10.88 -4.76
C GLN A 196 20.57 -10.09 -4.73
N PRO A 197 19.90 -9.91 -3.57
CA PRO A 197 18.77 -9.00 -3.43
C PRO A 197 19.04 -7.58 -3.94
N LYS A 198 20.19 -6.99 -3.61
CA LYS A 198 20.54 -5.62 -4.06
C LYS A 198 20.59 -5.55 -5.58
N MET A 199 21.30 -6.48 -6.23
CA MET A 199 21.38 -6.58 -7.68
C MET A 199 20.00 -6.82 -8.32
N LEU A 200 19.15 -7.64 -7.69
CA LEU A 200 17.81 -7.91 -8.19
C LEU A 200 16.91 -6.66 -8.12
N ILE A 201 16.91 -5.95 -6.99
CA ILE A 201 16.17 -4.69 -6.81
C ILE A 201 16.64 -3.68 -7.85
N GLU A 202 17.95 -3.51 -7.95
CA GLU A 202 18.57 -2.60 -8.92
C GLU A 202 18.16 -2.95 -10.36
N PHE A 203 18.24 -4.23 -10.72
CA PHE A 203 17.83 -4.71 -12.03
C PHE A 203 16.33 -4.48 -12.30
N MET A 204 15.46 -4.81 -11.34
CA MET A 204 14.01 -4.67 -11.48
C MET A 204 13.59 -3.22 -11.68
N ILE A 205 14.17 -2.30 -10.94
CA ILE A 205 13.84 -0.87 -11.00
C ILE A 205 14.43 -0.25 -12.28
N GLN A 206 15.73 -0.42 -12.53
CA GLN A 206 16.40 0.21 -13.66
C GLN A 206 15.99 -0.38 -15.01
N LYS A 207 15.66 -1.67 -15.06
CA LYS A 207 15.23 -2.36 -16.28
C LYS A 207 13.72 -2.56 -16.34
N ASN A 208 12.93 -1.85 -15.52
CA ASN A 208 11.47 -1.98 -15.50
C ASN A 208 10.86 -1.93 -16.91
N ASN A 209 11.18 -0.90 -17.69
CA ASN A 209 10.68 -0.75 -19.08
C ASN A 209 11.10 -1.90 -20.00
N LEU A 210 12.33 -2.40 -19.87
CA LEU A 210 12.82 -3.53 -20.67
C LEU A 210 12.13 -4.83 -20.25
N ILE A 211 11.97 -5.08 -18.95
CA ILE A 211 11.29 -6.26 -18.43
C ILE A 211 9.83 -6.24 -18.88
N ARG A 212 9.14 -5.09 -18.78
CA ARG A 212 7.78 -4.92 -19.30
C ARG A 212 7.69 -5.22 -20.79
N ALA A 213 8.62 -4.71 -21.61
CA ALA A 213 8.67 -5.03 -23.04
C ALA A 213 8.90 -6.52 -23.30
N ILE A 214 9.76 -7.19 -22.52
CA ILE A 214 9.98 -8.64 -22.60
C ILE A 214 8.72 -9.41 -22.21
N LEU A 215 8.03 -9.03 -21.13
CA LEU A 215 6.78 -9.67 -20.70
C LEU A 215 5.69 -9.54 -21.77
N ILE A 216 5.53 -8.36 -22.36
CA ILE A 216 4.62 -8.14 -23.49
C ILE A 216 5.04 -8.99 -24.70
N ALA A 217 6.33 -9.05 -25.03
CA ALA A 217 6.82 -9.88 -26.13
C ALA A 217 6.58 -11.38 -25.89
N LEU A 218 6.80 -11.87 -24.67
CA LEU A 218 6.49 -13.24 -24.24
C LEU A 218 5.00 -13.56 -24.35
N PHE A 219 4.13 -12.56 -24.31
CA PHE A 219 2.70 -12.74 -24.52
C PHE A 219 2.31 -12.69 -26.01
N VAL A 220 2.81 -11.70 -26.74
CA VAL A 220 2.46 -11.45 -28.14
C VAL A 220 3.05 -12.52 -29.07
N ILE A 221 4.31 -12.91 -28.90
CA ILE A 221 5.00 -13.85 -29.80
C ILE A 221 4.30 -15.23 -29.83
N PRO A 222 4.01 -15.90 -28.69
CA PRO A 222 3.30 -17.18 -28.71
C PRO A 222 1.89 -17.06 -29.30
N THR A 223 1.21 -15.93 -29.07
CA THR A 223 -0.12 -15.66 -29.63
C THR A 223 -0.06 -15.55 -31.17
N LEU A 224 0.95 -14.87 -31.71
CA LEU A 224 1.18 -14.80 -33.17
C LEU A 224 1.58 -16.16 -33.75
N LEU A 225 2.49 -16.87 -33.09
CA LEU A 225 2.90 -18.23 -33.49
C LEU A 225 1.70 -19.18 -33.50
N MET A 226 0.77 -19.04 -32.55
CA MET A 226 -0.48 -19.81 -32.53
C MET A 226 -1.31 -19.55 -33.80
N GLY A 227 -1.40 -18.30 -34.26
CA GLY A 227 -2.04 -17.97 -35.53
C GLY A 227 -1.36 -18.62 -36.74
N LEU A 228 -0.03 -18.61 -36.78
CA LEU A 228 0.78 -19.14 -37.88
C LEU A 228 0.77 -20.68 -37.95
N ILE A 229 0.91 -21.36 -36.81
CA ILE A 229 1.03 -22.83 -36.75
C ILE A 229 -0.31 -23.51 -37.07
N ILE A 230 -1.42 -22.87 -36.72
CA ILE A 230 -2.71 -23.57 -36.69
C ILE A 230 -3.28 -23.80 -38.10
N PHE A 231 -2.93 -23.02 -39.14
CA PHE A 231 -3.47 -23.15 -40.52
C PHE A 231 -4.99 -23.44 -40.56
N LYS A 232 -5.74 -22.94 -39.57
CA LYS A 232 -7.19 -23.06 -39.53
C LYS A 232 -7.79 -21.80 -40.13
N PRO A 233 -9.05 -21.88 -40.59
CA PRO A 233 -9.80 -20.68 -40.94
C PRO A 233 -9.67 -19.65 -39.82
N PHE A 234 -9.44 -18.39 -40.20
CA PHE A 234 -9.23 -17.26 -39.31
C PHE A 234 -10.24 -17.21 -38.14
N LYS A 235 -11.51 -17.55 -38.41
CA LYS A 235 -12.56 -17.74 -37.41
C LYS A 235 -12.15 -18.64 -36.24
N SER A 236 -11.56 -19.81 -36.52
CA SER A 236 -11.16 -20.74 -35.47
C SER A 236 -10.06 -20.12 -34.62
N VAL A 237 -9.08 -19.46 -35.24
CA VAL A 237 -7.97 -18.79 -34.53
C VAL A 237 -8.53 -17.72 -33.60
N LEU A 238 -9.43 -16.85 -34.09
CA LEU A 238 -10.09 -15.83 -33.27
C LEU A 238 -10.86 -16.43 -32.08
N ARG A 239 -11.57 -17.54 -32.29
CA ARG A 239 -12.29 -18.21 -31.20
C ARG A 239 -11.32 -18.78 -30.15
N TRP A 240 -10.19 -19.37 -30.56
CA TRP A 240 -9.20 -19.89 -29.62
C TRP A 240 -8.52 -18.77 -28.84
N ILE A 241 -8.07 -17.71 -29.51
CA ILE A 241 -7.47 -16.54 -28.87
C ILE A 241 -8.50 -15.89 -27.94
N GLY A 242 -9.71 -15.65 -28.41
CA GLY A 242 -10.79 -15.08 -27.59
C GLY A 242 -11.06 -15.89 -26.33
N ASN A 243 -11.12 -17.22 -26.45
CA ASN A 243 -11.27 -18.13 -25.31
C ASN A 243 -10.05 -18.06 -24.36
N ALA A 244 -8.84 -18.00 -24.89
CA ALA A 244 -7.62 -17.88 -24.08
C ALA A 244 -7.60 -16.58 -23.26
N PHE A 245 -7.93 -15.46 -23.88
CA PHE A 245 -8.00 -14.15 -23.23
C PHE A 245 -9.13 -14.08 -22.20
N PHE A 246 -10.30 -14.63 -22.52
CA PHE A 246 -11.43 -14.69 -21.60
C PHE A 246 -11.08 -15.49 -20.35
N TRP A 247 -10.64 -16.73 -20.51
CA TRP A 247 -10.31 -17.60 -19.36
C TRP A 247 -9.02 -17.19 -18.65
N GLY A 248 -8.06 -16.57 -19.34
CA GLY A 248 -6.85 -16.05 -18.72
C GLY A 248 -7.08 -14.75 -17.92
N GLY A 249 -8.01 -13.90 -18.38
CA GLY A 249 -8.40 -12.68 -17.67
C GLY A 249 -9.33 -12.94 -16.49
N LEU A 250 -10.11 -14.02 -16.53
CA LEU A 250 -11.10 -14.32 -15.49
C LEU A 250 -10.49 -14.47 -14.07
N PRO A 251 -9.40 -15.24 -13.84
CA PRO A 251 -8.74 -15.29 -12.54
C PRO A 251 -8.25 -13.93 -12.04
N LEU A 252 -7.81 -13.05 -12.94
CA LEU A 252 -7.32 -11.71 -12.59
C LEU A 252 -8.46 -10.81 -12.10
N LEU A 253 -9.64 -10.92 -12.71
CA LEU A 253 -10.85 -10.20 -12.26
C LEU A 253 -11.25 -10.55 -10.83
N PHE A 254 -11.05 -11.82 -10.43
CA PHE A 254 -11.39 -12.31 -9.10
C PHE A 254 -10.21 -12.24 -8.11
N MET A 255 -9.06 -11.70 -8.53
CA MET A 255 -7.86 -11.66 -7.71
C MET A 255 -8.06 -10.80 -6.46
N ASN A 256 -8.73 -9.65 -6.58
CA ASN A 256 -8.97 -8.76 -5.44
C ASN A 256 -9.79 -9.45 -4.33
N MET A 257 -10.86 -10.16 -4.70
CA MET A 257 -11.67 -10.94 -3.74
C MET A 257 -10.86 -12.04 -3.05
N THR A 258 -9.96 -12.68 -3.80
CA THR A 258 -9.17 -13.80 -3.29
C THR A 258 -8.06 -13.31 -2.36
N ILE A 259 -7.40 -12.21 -2.70
CA ILE A 259 -6.30 -11.65 -1.91
C ILE A 259 -6.83 -11.03 -0.62
N ASP A 260 -7.91 -10.24 -0.66
CA ASP A 260 -8.53 -9.70 0.55
C ASP A 260 -8.95 -10.82 1.51
N GLY A 261 -9.56 -11.88 0.98
CA GLY A 261 -9.92 -13.07 1.75
C GLY A 261 -8.70 -13.80 2.32
N THR A 262 -7.63 -13.94 1.52
CA THR A 262 -6.40 -14.62 1.94
C THR A 262 -5.68 -13.84 3.03
N VAL A 263 -5.51 -12.53 2.86
CA VAL A 263 -4.92 -11.63 3.86
C VAL A 263 -5.71 -11.77 5.14
N LYS A 264 -7.05 -11.62 5.12
CA LYS A 264 -7.89 -11.77 6.31
C LYS A 264 -7.75 -13.13 7.00
N VAL A 265 -7.72 -14.23 6.25
CA VAL A 265 -7.60 -15.58 6.82
C VAL A 265 -6.22 -15.82 7.41
N VAL A 266 -5.15 -15.49 6.67
CA VAL A 266 -3.77 -15.60 7.15
C VAL A 266 -3.59 -14.76 8.40
N THR A 267 -4.12 -13.53 8.39
CA THR A 267 -3.94 -12.62 9.50
C THR A 267 -4.68 -13.08 10.75
N THR A 268 -5.94 -13.49 10.60
CA THR A 268 -6.73 -14.08 11.70
C THR A 268 -6.04 -15.31 12.30
N ASN A 269 -5.42 -16.17 11.48
CA ASN A 269 -4.71 -17.35 11.94
C ASN A 269 -3.42 -17.00 12.70
N ILE A 270 -2.68 -15.98 12.26
CA ILE A 270 -1.48 -15.50 12.97
C ILE A 270 -1.87 -14.94 14.34
N ALA A 271 -2.94 -14.13 14.41
CA ALA A 271 -3.46 -13.60 15.66
C ALA A 271 -3.89 -14.73 16.62
N ALA A 272 -4.62 -15.74 16.13
CA ALA A 272 -5.05 -16.88 16.93
C ALA A 272 -3.89 -17.72 17.48
N GLN A 273 -2.74 -17.76 16.78
CA GLN A 273 -1.55 -18.51 17.21
C GLN A 273 -0.64 -17.74 18.15
N ASN A 274 -0.80 -16.43 18.28
CA ASN A 274 0.05 -15.57 19.10
C ASN A 274 -0.79 -14.81 20.12
N PRO A 275 -0.99 -15.36 21.33
CA PRO A 275 -1.87 -14.76 22.35
C PRO A 275 -1.36 -13.41 22.89
N ASN A 276 -0.14 -13.02 22.56
CA ASN A 276 0.48 -11.75 22.96
C ASN A 276 0.32 -10.64 21.92
N ILE A 277 -0.33 -10.89 20.77
CA ILE A 277 -0.56 -9.87 19.77
C ILE A 277 -1.74 -8.99 20.21
N ASP A 278 -1.52 -7.68 20.25
CA ASP A 278 -2.60 -6.70 20.35
C ASP A 278 -3.44 -6.75 19.07
N LEU A 279 -4.66 -7.29 19.19
CA LEU A 279 -5.58 -7.46 18.07
C LEU A 279 -5.92 -6.12 17.39
N THR A 280 -5.95 -5.03 18.13
CA THR A 280 -6.27 -3.69 17.61
C THR A 280 -5.15 -3.19 16.70
N GLN A 281 -3.90 -3.20 17.20
CA GLN A 281 -2.72 -2.82 16.42
C GLN A 281 -2.57 -3.72 15.18
N TYR A 282 -2.93 -4.99 15.33
CA TYR A 282 -2.88 -5.97 14.27
C TYR A 282 -3.91 -5.72 13.16
N GLU A 283 -5.15 -5.39 13.52
CA GLU A 283 -6.20 -5.01 12.57
C GLU A 283 -5.83 -3.75 11.80
N GLN A 284 -5.31 -2.72 12.50
CA GLN A 284 -4.84 -1.47 11.88
C GLN A 284 -3.70 -1.74 10.87
N THR A 285 -2.73 -2.58 11.26
CA THR A 285 -1.63 -2.98 10.38
C THR A 285 -2.14 -3.76 9.17
N THR A 286 -3.12 -4.64 9.37
CA THR A 286 -3.75 -5.40 8.30
C THR A 286 -4.49 -4.49 7.32
N GLN A 287 -5.21 -3.48 7.80
CA GLN A 287 -5.91 -2.51 6.96
C GLN A 287 -4.91 -1.71 6.11
N PHE A 288 -3.83 -1.20 6.72
CA PHE A 288 -2.77 -0.50 6.01
C PHE A 288 -2.15 -1.36 4.90
N ILE A 289 -1.74 -2.59 5.24
CA ILE A 289 -1.18 -3.55 4.26
C ILE A 289 -2.20 -3.83 3.14
N THR A 290 -3.47 -4.00 3.48
CA THR A 290 -4.53 -4.27 2.49
C THR A 290 -4.68 -3.10 1.53
N THR A 291 -4.62 -1.85 2.00
CA THR A 291 -4.63 -0.66 1.12
C THR A 291 -3.45 -0.68 0.15
N ILE A 292 -2.24 -0.97 0.60
CA ILE A 292 -1.08 -1.08 -0.29
C ILE A 292 -1.24 -2.23 -1.30
N ILE A 293 -1.79 -3.37 -0.86
CA ILE A 293 -2.10 -4.52 -1.71
C ILE A 293 -3.14 -4.18 -2.79
N LYS A 294 -4.15 -3.36 -2.47
CA LYS A 294 -5.20 -2.94 -3.40
C LYS A 294 -4.66 -2.24 -4.65
N PHE A 295 -3.55 -1.53 -4.56
CA PHE A 295 -2.92 -0.95 -5.76
C PHE A 295 -2.51 -2.01 -6.78
N LEU A 296 -1.86 -3.08 -6.30
CA LEU A 296 -1.45 -4.20 -7.14
C LEU A 296 -2.67 -4.95 -7.68
N THR A 297 -3.63 -5.28 -6.80
CA THR A 297 -4.80 -6.05 -7.20
C THR A 297 -5.73 -5.25 -8.11
N GLY A 298 -5.79 -3.93 -7.95
CA GLY A 298 -6.49 -3.00 -8.82
C GLY A 298 -5.95 -3.04 -10.25
N ASN A 299 -4.63 -2.96 -10.42
CA ASN A 299 -4.00 -3.11 -11.74
C ASN A 299 -4.17 -4.53 -12.31
N MET A 300 -4.13 -5.57 -11.48
CA MET A 300 -4.45 -6.94 -11.94
C MET A 300 -5.88 -7.06 -12.43
N VAL A 301 -6.86 -6.49 -11.70
CA VAL A 301 -8.27 -6.46 -12.10
C VAL A 301 -8.42 -5.69 -13.40
N PHE A 302 -7.76 -4.54 -13.55
CA PHE A 302 -7.75 -3.78 -14.80
C PHE A 302 -7.24 -4.63 -15.98
N HIS A 303 -6.12 -5.33 -15.82
CA HIS A 303 -5.64 -6.30 -16.81
C HIS A 303 -6.68 -7.39 -17.10
N GLY A 304 -7.32 -7.93 -16.06
CA GLY A 304 -8.43 -8.88 -16.19
C GLY A 304 -9.59 -8.33 -17.04
N ILE A 305 -10.01 -7.08 -16.81
CA ILE A 305 -11.08 -6.40 -17.55
C ILE A 305 -10.68 -6.28 -19.02
N VAL A 306 -9.48 -5.76 -19.31
CA VAL A 306 -8.98 -5.59 -20.68
C VAL A 306 -8.95 -6.93 -21.40
N MET A 307 -8.40 -7.96 -20.75
CA MET A 307 -8.30 -9.30 -21.29
C MET A 307 -9.66 -9.94 -21.58
N VAL A 308 -10.58 -9.91 -20.62
CA VAL A 308 -11.94 -10.46 -20.81
C VAL A 308 -12.68 -9.70 -21.90
N SER A 309 -12.55 -8.37 -21.95
CA SER A 309 -13.17 -7.53 -22.98
C SER A 309 -12.69 -7.88 -24.38
N ILE A 310 -11.36 -8.00 -24.55
CA ILE A 310 -10.75 -8.46 -25.81
C ILE A 310 -11.24 -9.88 -26.13
N GLY A 311 -11.26 -10.78 -25.15
CA GLY A 311 -11.71 -12.15 -25.30
C GLY A 311 -13.15 -12.26 -25.85
N VAL A 312 -14.08 -11.50 -25.25
CA VAL A 312 -15.48 -11.42 -25.66
C VAL A 312 -15.61 -10.80 -27.06
N ALA A 313 -14.90 -9.71 -27.34
CA ALA A 313 -14.93 -9.07 -28.66
C ALA A 313 -14.46 -10.03 -29.77
N LEU A 314 -13.36 -10.74 -29.56
CA LEU A 314 -12.85 -11.75 -30.50
C LEU A 314 -13.82 -12.92 -30.67
N PHE A 315 -14.48 -13.34 -29.59
CA PHE A 315 -15.49 -14.39 -29.64
C PHE A 315 -16.70 -13.95 -30.49
N ILE A 316 -17.25 -12.75 -30.27
CA ILE A 316 -18.37 -12.19 -31.05
C ILE A 316 -17.98 -12.08 -32.53
N LEU A 317 -16.79 -11.54 -32.82
CA LEU A 317 -16.30 -11.37 -34.18
C LEU A 317 -16.17 -12.73 -34.90
N SER A 318 -15.75 -13.78 -34.18
CA SER A 318 -15.70 -15.15 -34.71
C SER A 318 -17.09 -15.70 -35.07
N LEU A 319 -18.15 -15.33 -34.32
CA LEU A 319 -19.52 -15.72 -34.62
C LEU A 319 -20.06 -15.00 -35.86
N LEU A 320 -19.78 -13.70 -35.99
CA LEU A 320 -20.21 -12.90 -37.15
C LEU A 320 -19.59 -13.39 -38.46
N ILE A 321 -18.30 -13.73 -38.44
CA ILE A 321 -17.61 -14.32 -39.61
C ILE A 321 -18.21 -15.68 -39.99
N SER A 322 -18.76 -16.44 -39.03
CA SER A 322 -19.40 -17.73 -39.34
C SER A 322 -20.60 -17.57 -40.25
N ARG A 323 -21.51 -16.64 -39.91
CA ARG A 323 -22.80 -16.52 -40.60
C ARG A 323 -22.62 -16.17 -42.06
N LYS A 324 -21.69 -15.26 -42.37
CA LYS A 324 -21.40 -14.82 -43.75
C LYS A 324 -20.95 -15.96 -44.67
N ASN A 325 -20.30 -17.00 -44.17
CA ASN A 325 -19.87 -18.13 -44.99
C ASN A 325 -20.97 -19.16 -45.24
N ASP A 326 -22.01 -19.19 -44.39
CA ASP A 326 -23.14 -20.10 -44.54
C ASP A 326 -24.16 -19.55 -45.56
N ASP A 327 -24.24 -18.22 -45.73
CA ASP A 327 -25.12 -17.54 -46.70
C ASP A 327 -24.59 -17.55 -48.16
N ILE A 328 -23.36 -18.02 -48.40
CA ILE A 328 -22.71 -18.02 -49.74
C ILE A 328 -22.73 -19.44 -50.37
N LYS A 329 -23.38 -20.43 -49.74
CA LYS A 329 -23.53 -21.80 -50.26
C LYS A 329 -24.94 -22.06 -50.75
#